data_AF-A0A7V9IQP5-F1
#
_entry.id   AF-A0A7V9IQP5-F1
#
_cell.length_a   1.000
_cell.length_b   1.000
_cell.length_c   1.000
_cell.angle_alpha   90.00
_cell.angle_beta   90.00
_cell.angle_gamma   90.00
#
_symmetry.space_group_name_H-M   'P 1'
#
loop_
_entity.id
_entity.type
_entity.pdbx_description
1 polymer ?
#
loop_
_entity_poly.entity_id
_entity_poly.type
_entity_poly.pdbx_seq_one_letter_code
_entity_poly.pdbx_strand_id
1 'polypeptide(L)'
;MNRTAARGSLRSMLLLAAVAITLSTALHVVPQLLRNWIDPAWSMLLLMIVDACVVAIFIRSRSAVLIGLALGALLGAVVLSHQQLLAALPSIVLNLVLASVFATTLRSGETPLIVRVAELDNSAVLSVDFLRYLRSLTQAWTLFFITMAALSLLLAVYAPFEWWSLFVNVLMWPLIGLMFAAEWIVRRIGFPSLPPHTPLYIAARIVAYQRRLVPAEPDSSAR
;
A
#
# COMPACT_ATOMS: atom_id res chain seq x y z
N MET A 1 1.24 -3.15 33.45
CA MET A 1 1.69 -3.96 32.29
C MET A 1 2.90 -3.29 31.61
N ASN A 2 4.02 -4.02 31.50
CA ASN A 2 5.39 -3.47 31.42
C ASN A 2 5.77 -2.81 30.08
N ARG A 3 6.21 -1.55 30.07
CA ARG A 3 6.65 -0.79 28.86
C ARG A 3 7.81 -1.46 28.10
N THR A 4 8.61 -2.27 28.78
CA THR A 4 9.70 -3.09 28.21
C THR A 4 9.18 -4.28 27.40
N ALA A 5 8.13 -4.95 27.87
CA ALA A 5 7.46 -6.03 27.15
C ALA A 5 6.75 -5.53 25.87
N ALA A 6 6.12 -4.35 25.94
CA ALA A 6 5.48 -3.70 24.80
C ALA A 6 6.49 -3.28 23.70
N ARG A 7 7.68 -2.80 24.09
CA ARG A 7 8.76 -2.48 23.14
C ARG A 7 9.39 -3.72 22.51
N GLY A 8 9.51 -4.81 23.27
CA GLY A 8 9.95 -6.12 22.76
C GLY A 8 8.99 -6.66 21.70
N SER A 9 7.69 -6.65 22.00
CA SER A 9 6.62 -7.05 21.07
C SER A 9 6.64 -6.25 19.76
N LEU A 10 6.78 -4.92 19.82
CA LEU A 10 6.80 -4.07 18.63
C LEU A 10 8.04 -4.30 17.76
N ARG A 11 9.23 -4.46 18.35
CA ARG A 11 10.46 -4.76 17.59
C ARG A 11 10.37 -6.12 16.90
N SER A 12 9.88 -7.14 17.58
CA SER A 12 9.67 -8.46 17.00
C SER A 12 8.64 -8.42 15.87
N MET A 13 7.55 -7.66 16.02
CA MET A 13 6.54 -7.49 14.98
C MET A 13 7.08 -6.76 13.74
N LEU A 14 7.90 -5.72 13.92
CA LEU A 14 8.56 -5.00 12.82
C LEU A 14 9.61 -5.86 12.11
N LEU A 15 10.38 -6.66 12.86
CA LEU A 15 11.31 -7.63 12.29
C LEU A 15 10.58 -8.70 11.49
N LEU A 16 9.47 -9.24 12.00
CA LEU A 16 8.62 -10.18 11.27
C LEU A 16 8.03 -9.56 10.00
N ALA A 17 7.58 -8.30 10.05
CA ALA A 17 7.12 -7.57 8.87
C ALA A 17 8.23 -7.40 7.83
N ALA A 18 9.43 -6.99 8.25
CA ALA A 18 10.56 -6.77 7.36
C ALA A 18 11.04 -8.08 6.71
N VAL A 19 11.10 -9.17 7.50
CA VAL A 19 11.44 -10.51 6.99
C VAL A 19 10.36 -11.01 6.03
N ALA A 20 9.08 -10.83 6.36
CA ALA A 20 7.96 -11.19 5.51
C ALA A 20 8.00 -10.48 4.16
N ILE A 21 8.20 -9.16 4.16
CA ILE A 21 8.33 -8.35 2.96
C ILE A 21 9.55 -8.83 2.15
N THR A 22 10.72 -8.93 2.77
CA THR A 22 11.96 -9.34 2.10
C THR A 22 11.85 -10.75 1.51
N LEU A 23 11.22 -11.68 2.23
CA LEU A 23 10.99 -13.05 1.79
C LEU A 23 10.00 -13.09 0.62
N SER A 24 8.92 -12.30 0.70
CA SER A 24 7.94 -12.16 -0.40
C SER A 24 8.62 -11.60 -1.66
N THR A 25 9.42 -10.52 -1.55
CA THR A 25 10.17 -10.00 -2.70
C THR A 25 11.20 -11.00 -3.23
N ALA A 26 11.91 -11.72 -2.37
CA ALA A 26 12.92 -12.70 -2.76
C ALA A 26 12.31 -13.92 -3.47
N LEU A 27 11.19 -14.44 -2.97
CA LEU A 27 10.42 -15.53 -3.58
C LEU A 27 9.83 -15.14 -4.94
N HIS A 28 9.74 -13.85 -5.23
CA HIS A 28 9.33 -13.35 -6.54
C HIS A 28 10.50 -13.27 -7.53
N VAL A 29 11.59 -12.61 -7.12
CA VAL A 29 12.69 -12.24 -8.02
C VAL A 29 13.61 -13.42 -8.32
N VAL A 30 13.94 -14.24 -7.32
CA VAL A 30 14.91 -15.33 -7.48
C VAL A 30 14.41 -16.42 -8.44
N PRO A 31 13.16 -16.89 -8.36
CA PRO A 31 12.65 -17.90 -9.29
C PRO A 31 12.50 -17.37 -10.73
N GLN A 32 12.25 -16.07 -10.92
CA GLN A 32 12.26 -15.45 -12.25
C GLN A 32 13.66 -15.43 -12.88
N LEU A 33 14.70 -15.23 -12.08
CA LEU A 33 16.10 -15.35 -12.55
C LEU A 33 16.50 -16.81 -12.84
N LEU A 34 15.87 -17.76 -12.16
CA LEU A 34 16.09 -19.21 -12.30
C LEU A 34 15.04 -19.88 -13.21
N ARG A 35 14.36 -19.14 -14.10
CA ARG A 35 13.24 -19.64 -14.92
C ARG A 35 13.55 -20.88 -15.77
N ASN A 36 14.82 -21.07 -16.12
CA ASN A 36 15.25 -22.24 -16.90
C ASN A 36 15.22 -23.54 -16.08
N TRP A 37 15.10 -23.43 -14.75
CA TRP A 37 15.18 -24.54 -13.80
C TRP A 37 13.90 -24.70 -12.96
N ILE A 38 13.15 -23.60 -12.74
CA ILE A 38 11.97 -23.58 -11.89
C ILE A 38 10.82 -22.94 -12.68
N ASP A 39 9.69 -23.64 -12.77
CA ASP A 39 8.47 -23.07 -13.34
C ASP A 39 7.96 -21.93 -12.42
N PRO A 40 7.82 -20.70 -12.94
CA PRO A 40 7.38 -19.53 -12.18
C PRO A 40 6.04 -19.69 -11.44
N ALA A 41 5.17 -20.59 -11.90
CA ALA A 41 3.87 -20.83 -11.28
C ALA A 41 3.99 -21.29 -9.81
N TRP A 42 4.97 -22.16 -9.51
CA TRP A 42 5.18 -22.69 -8.16
C TRP A 42 5.68 -21.61 -7.19
N SER A 43 6.57 -20.74 -7.66
CA SER A 43 7.04 -19.60 -6.87
C SER A 43 5.92 -18.62 -6.55
N MET A 44 5.00 -18.40 -7.49
CA MET A 44 3.85 -17.53 -7.27
C MET A 44 2.92 -18.12 -6.20
N LEU A 45 2.59 -19.40 -6.30
CA LEU A 45 1.72 -20.07 -5.34
C LEU A 45 2.31 -20.01 -3.92
N LEU A 46 3.62 -20.23 -3.80
CA LEU A 46 4.31 -20.15 -2.51
C LEU A 46 4.33 -18.72 -1.95
N LEU A 47 4.49 -17.71 -2.81
CA LEU A 47 4.39 -16.29 -2.44
C LEU A 47 2.99 -15.93 -1.95
N MET A 48 1.93 -16.38 -2.63
CA MET A 48 0.55 -16.12 -2.20
C MET A 48 0.25 -16.74 -0.83
N ILE A 49 0.80 -17.92 -0.54
CA ILE A 49 0.69 -18.55 0.78
C ILE A 49 1.44 -17.72 1.84
N VAL A 50 2.66 -17.28 1.54
CA VAL A 50 3.44 -16.44 2.44
C VAL A 50 2.71 -15.13 2.73
N ASP A 51 2.23 -14.43 1.70
CA ASP A 51 1.47 -13.19 1.86
C ASP A 51 0.19 -13.41 2.68
N ALA A 52 -0.54 -14.50 2.44
CA ALA A 52 -1.72 -14.86 3.22
C ALA A 52 -1.37 -15.14 4.70
N CYS A 53 -0.28 -15.85 4.97
CA CYS A 53 0.22 -16.08 6.33
C CYS A 53 0.64 -14.78 7.03
N VAL A 54 1.31 -13.89 6.31
CA VAL A 54 1.73 -12.59 6.83
C VAL A 54 0.51 -11.77 7.20
N VAL A 55 -0.44 -11.61 6.27
CA VAL A 55 -1.73 -10.94 6.52
C VAL A 55 -2.44 -11.57 7.71
N ALA A 56 -2.43 -12.90 7.83
CA ALA A 56 -3.07 -13.60 8.95
C ALA A 56 -2.39 -13.33 10.32
N ILE A 57 -1.08 -13.15 10.34
CA ILE A 57 -0.33 -12.78 11.56
C ILE A 57 -0.66 -11.34 11.98
N PHE A 58 -0.81 -10.43 11.02
CA PHE A 58 -1.14 -9.03 11.29
C PHE A 58 -2.60 -8.79 11.63
N ILE A 59 -3.52 -9.61 11.09
CA ILE A 59 -4.95 -9.46 11.33
C ILE A 59 -5.41 -10.42 12.44
N ARG A 60 -5.75 -9.87 13.62
CA ARG A 60 -6.28 -10.64 14.78
C ARG A 60 -7.71 -11.19 14.59
N SER A 61 -8.28 -11.12 13.38
CA SER A 61 -9.65 -11.54 13.08
C SER A 61 -9.66 -12.84 12.28
N ARG A 62 -10.25 -13.91 12.85
CA ARG A 62 -10.39 -15.22 12.19
C ARG A 62 -11.11 -15.12 10.85
N SER A 63 -12.13 -14.27 10.74
CA SER A 63 -12.90 -14.06 9.51
C SER A 63 -12.02 -13.49 8.40
N ALA A 64 -11.16 -12.53 8.73
CA ALA A 64 -10.26 -11.92 7.75
C ALA A 64 -9.14 -12.88 7.31
N VAL A 65 -8.65 -13.74 8.20
CA VAL A 65 -7.73 -14.84 7.85
C VAL A 65 -8.37 -15.79 6.84
N LEU A 66 -9.59 -16.23 7.10
CA LEU A 66 -10.32 -17.14 6.21
C LEU A 66 -10.60 -16.48 4.84
N ILE A 67 -11.00 -15.21 4.83
CA ILE A 67 -11.18 -14.44 3.59
C ILE A 67 -9.85 -14.32 2.83
N GLY A 68 -8.75 -14.03 3.53
CA GLY A 68 -7.41 -13.94 2.93
C GLY A 68 -6.95 -15.27 2.33
N LEU A 69 -7.15 -16.39 3.02
CA LEU A 69 -6.83 -17.73 2.51
C LEU A 69 -7.71 -18.10 1.32
N ALA A 70 -9.00 -17.80 1.36
CA ALA A 70 -9.93 -18.06 0.26
C ALA A 70 -9.57 -17.25 -0.99
N LEU A 71 -9.24 -15.96 -0.82
CA LEU A 71 -8.76 -15.09 -1.90
C LEU A 71 -7.40 -15.59 -2.44
N GLY A 72 -6.48 -15.97 -1.56
CA GLY A 72 -5.19 -16.53 -1.94
C GLY A 72 -5.32 -17.82 -2.76
N ALA A 73 -6.18 -18.74 -2.33
CA ALA A 73 -6.47 -19.98 -3.05
C ALA A 73 -7.15 -19.72 -4.41
N LEU A 74 -8.11 -18.79 -4.46
CA LEU A 74 -8.79 -18.41 -5.70
C LEU A 74 -7.80 -17.82 -6.71
N LEU A 75 -6.94 -16.90 -6.27
CA LEU A 75 -5.94 -16.28 -7.12
C LEU A 75 -4.86 -17.28 -7.55
N GLY A 76 -4.45 -18.19 -6.66
CA GLY A 76 -3.55 -19.30 -6.99
C GLY A 76 -4.15 -20.22 -8.06
N ALA A 77 -5.43 -20.58 -7.93
CA ALA A 77 -6.14 -21.37 -8.94
C ALA A 77 -6.24 -20.64 -10.29
N VAL A 78 -6.45 -19.32 -10.27
CA VAL A 78 -6.47 -18.49 -11.49
C VAL A 78 -5.08 -18.43 -12.14
N VAL A 79 -4.01 -18.29 -11.36
CA VAL A 79 -2.64 -18.34 -11.89
C VAL A 79 -2.33 -19.71 -12.52
N LEU A 80 -2.73 -20.80 -11.85
CA LEU A 80 -2.59 -22.17 -12.36
C LEU A 80 -3.48 -22.47 -13.57
N SER A 81 -4.54 -21.69 -13.80
CA SER A 81 -5.38 -21.83 -15.00
C SER A 81 -4.73 -21.29 -16.28
N HIS A 82 -3.53 -20.70 -16.18
CA HIS A 82 -2.80 -20.02 -17.27
C HIS A 82 -3.57 -18.86 -17.93
N GLN A 83 -4.67 -18.41 -17.31
CA GLN A 83 -5.46 -17.27 -17.76
C GLN A 83 -4.88 -15.96 -17.21
N GLN A 84 -3.84 -15.44 -17.88
CA GLN A 84 -3.11 -14.25 -17.45
C GLN A 84 -4.02 -13.03 -17.21
N LEU A 85 -5.06 -12.84 -18.04
CA LEU A 85 -5.98 -11.71 -17.87
C LEU A 85 -6.80 -11.81 -16.57
N LEU A 86 -7.25 -13.01 -16.20
CA LEU A 86 -7.96 -13.25 -14.94
C LEU A 86 -7.05 -13.00 -13.73
N ALA A 87 -5.76 -13.35 -13.84
CA ALA A 87 -4.76 -13.06 -12.81
C ALA A 87 -4.47 -11.55 -12.68
N ALA A 88 -4.60 -10.80 -13.77
CA ALA A 88 -4.40 -9.35 -13.81
C ALA A 88 -5.56 -8.53 -13.24
N LEU A 89 -6.80 -9.05 -13.32
CA LEU A 89 -8.01 -8.34 -12.90
C LEU A 89 -7.92 -7.69 -11.51
N PRO A 90 -7.47 -8.36 -10.44
CA PRO A 90 -7.39 -7.73 -9.12
C PRO A 90 -6.53 -6.46 -9.12
N SER A 91 -5.36 -6.51 -9.76
CA SER A 91 -4.46 -5.36 -9.84
C SER A 91 -5.06 -4.21 -10.66
N ILE A 92 -5.73 -4.52 -11.77
CA ILE A 92 -6.37 -3.53 -12.64
C ILE A 92 -7.55 -2.88 -11.91
N VAL A 93 -8.45 -3.70 -11.36
CA VAL A 93 -9.65 -3.25 -10.64
C VAL A 93 -9.26 -2.43 -9.42
N LEU A 94 -8.28 -2.86 -8.62
CA LEU A 94 -7.84 -2.10 -7.45
C LEU A 94 -7.34 -0.70 -7.84
N ASN A 95 -6.47 -0.62 -8.86
CA ASN A 95 -5.96 0.67 -9.33
C ASN A 95 -7.08 1.54 -9.93
N LEU A 96 -8.04 0.97 -10.67
CA LEU A 96 -9.18 1.72 -11.20
C LEU A 96 -10.13 2.20 -10.11
N VAL A 97 -10.38 1.39 -9.08
CA VAL A 97 -11.17 1.80 -7.91
C VAL A 97 -10.49 2.97 -7.21
N LEU A 98 -9.18 2.87 -6.95
CA LEU A 98 -8.41 3.98 -6.36
C LEU A 98 -8.45 5.22 -7.25
N ALA A 99 -8.22 5.09 -8.56
CA ALA A 99 -8.34 6.19 -9.50
C ALA A 99 -9.74 6.83 -9.46
N SER A 100 -10.80 6.03 -9.40
CA SER A 100 -12.18 6.53 -9.35
C SER A 100 -12.48 7.30 -8.07
N VAL A 101 -11.94 6.86 -6.93
CA VAL A 101 -12.08 7.57 -5.66
C VAL A 101 -11.43 8.95 -5.73
N PHE A 102 -10.22 9.05 -6.29
CA PHE A 102 -9.58 10.36 -6.46
C PHE A 102 -10.28 11.21 -7.52
N ALA A 103 -10.63 10.62 -8.68
CA ALA A 103 -11.27 11.31 -9.79
C ALA A 103 -12.65 11.88 -9.43
N THR A 104 -13.46 11.15 -8.66
CA THR A 104 -14.79 11.62 -8.24
C THR A 104 -14.69 12.85 -7.34
N THR A 105 -13.66 12.95 -6.49
CA THR A 105 -13.40 14.14 -5.66
C THR A 105 -12.88 15.35 -6.45
N LEU A 106 -12.51 15.19 -7.72
CA LEU A 106 -12.07 16.30 -8.58
C LEU A 106 -13.22 16.98 -9.33
N ARG A 107 -14.45 16.46 -9.23
CA ARG A 107 -15.63 17.06 -9.89
C ARG A 107 -15.89 18.48 -9.37
N SER A 108 -16.47 19.33 -10.23
CA SER A 108 -16.86 20.69 -9.85
C SER A 108 -17.89 20.66 -8.73
N GLY A 109 -17.62 21.33 -7.62
CA GLY A 109 -18.47 21.33 -6.41
C GLY A 109 -18.07 20.32 -5.32
N GLU A 110 -17.12 19.42 -5.60
CA GLU A 110 -16.57 18.49 -4.60
C GLU A 110 -15.22 18.97 -4.07
N THR A 111 -14.95 18.66 -2.79
CA THR A 111 -13.64 18.89 -2.17
C THR A 111 -12.68 17.75 -2.55
N PRO A 112 -11.51 18.03 -3.16
CA PRO A 112 -10.51 17.00 -3.51
C PRO A 112 -10.11 16.14 -2.31
N LEU A 113 -9.85 14.85 -2.52
CA LEU A 113 -9.57 13.91 -1.44
C LEU A 113 -8.41 14.38 -0.55
N ILE A 114 -7.32 14.86 -1.15
CA ILE A 114 -6.15 15.31 -0.39
C ILE A 114 -6.45 16.61 0.37
N VAL A 115 -7.35 17.46 -0.13
CA VAL A 115 -7.85 18.61 0.63
C VAL A 115 -8.60 18.16 1.87
N ARG A 116 -9.54 17.21 1.74
CA ARG A 116 -10.27 16.65 2.91
C ARG A 116 -9.31 16.06 3.95
N VAL A 117 -8.29 15.36 3.48
CA VAL A 117 -7.25 14.78 4.31
C VAL A 117 -6.40 15.85 5.02
N ALA A 118 -6.11 16.99 4.36
CA ALA A 118 -5.44 18.13 4.97
C ALA A 118 -6.33 18.90 5.96
N GLU A 119 -7.64 19.01 5.70
CA GLU A 119 -8.62 19.64 6.59
C GLU A 119 -8.74 18.89 7.93
N LEU A 120 -8.71 17.55 7.91
CA LEU A 120 -8.70 16.72 9.13
C LEU A 120 -7.50 17.01 10.04
N ASP A 121 -6.42 17.53 9.48
CA ASP A 121 -5.19 17.76 10.24
C ASP A 121 -5.24 19.04 11.09
N ASN A 122 -6.26 19.91 10.92
CA ASN A 122 -6.50 21.15 11.69
C ASN A 122 -5.28 22.10 11.84
N SER A 123 -4.22 21.87 11.07
CA SER A 123 -2.88 22.44 11.35
C SER A 123 -2.55 23.68 10.52
N ALA A 124 -3.40 24.09 9.57
CA ALA A 124 -3.24 25.37 8.91
C ALA A 124 -4.50 25.91 8.25
N VAL A 125 -4.49 27.25 8.12
CA VAL A 125 -5.30 28.00 7.17
C VAL A 125 -4.93 27.54 5.75
N LEU A 126 -5.90 26.95 5.05
CA LEU A 126 -5.74 26.55 3.65
C LEU A 126 -5.82 27.80 2.76
N SER A 127 -4.67 28.35 2.39
CA SER A 127 -4.62 29.43 1.40
C SER A 127 -5.14 28.95 0.04
N VAL A 128 -5.61 29.88 -0.80
CA VAL A 128 -6.11 29.57 -2.15
C VAL A 128 -5.05 28.84 -3.00
N ASP A 129 -3.78 29.21 -2.85
CA ASP A 129 -2.66 28.57 -3.54
C ASP A 129 -2.45 27.13 -3.08
N PHE A 130 -2.62 26.89 -1.78
CA PHE A 130 -2.49 25.56 -1.23
C PHE A 130 -3.62 24.63 -1.69
N LEU A 131 -4.86 25.13 -1.78
CA LEU A 131 -5.99 24.38 -2.34
C LEU A 131 -5.75 23.98 -3.81
N ARG A 132 -5.21 24.89 -4.62
CA ARG A 132 -4.84 24.60 -6.03
C ARG A 132 -3.75 23.53 -6.12
N TYR A 133 -2.75 23.58 -5.25
CA TYR A 133 -1.72 22.56 -5.16
C TYR A 133 -2.30 21.20 -4.77
N LEU A 134 -3.11 21.10 -3.72
CA LEU A 134 -3.71 19.84 -3.28
C LEU A 134 -4.65 19.24 -4.33
N ARG A 135 -5.34 20.07 -5.10
CA ARG A 135 -6.13 19.63 -6.26
C ARG A 135 -5.23 19.05 -7.36
N SER A 136 -4.12 19.71 -7.68
CA SER A 136 -3.15 19.22 -8.68
C SER A 136 -2.50 17.91 -8.23
N LEU A 137 -2.22 17.76 -6.93
CA LEU A 137 -1.71 16.53 -6.36
C LEU A 137 -2.75 15.39 -6.43
N THR A 138 -4.03 15.70 -6.18
CA THR A 138 -5.13 14.73 -6.34
C THR A 138 -5.25 14.26 -7.80
N GLN A 139 -5.04 15.16 -8.78
CA GLN A 139 -4.96 14.82 -10.20
C GLN A 139 -3.75 13.92 -10.51
N ALA A 140 -2.58 14.22 -9.96
CA ALA A 140 -1.38 13.43 -10.15
C ALA A 140 -1.56 11.99 -9.63
N TRP A 141 -2.16 11.82 -8.44
CA TRP A 141 -2.52 10.50 -7.90
C TRP A 141 -3.55 9.77 -8.76
N THR A 142 -4.56 10.48 -9.27
CA THR A 142 -5.53 9.90 -10.21
C THR A 142 -4.83 9.35 -11.46
N LEU A 143 -3.98 10.16 -12.09
CA LEU A 143 -3.24 9.79 -13.30
C LEU A 143 -2.29 8.62 -13.05
N PHE A 144 -1.61 8.62 -11.90
CA PHE A 144 -0.74 7.53 -11.48
C PHE A 144 -1.49 6.20 -11.43
N PHE A 145 -2.64 6.15 -10.74
CA PHE A 145 -3.42 4.91 -10.64
C PHE A 145 -4.00 4.46 -11.99
N ILE A 146 -4.45 5.39 -12.84
CA ILE A 146 -4.87 5.07 -14.21
C ILE A 146 -3.71 4.46 -15.00
N THR A 147 -2.51 5.03 -14.88
CA THR A 147 -1.32 4.55 -15.56
C THR A 147 -0.94 3.14 -15.09
N MET A 148 -1.02 2.88 -13.78
CA MET A 148 -0.78 1.53 -13.23
C MET A 148 -1.78 0.49 -13.74
N ALA A 149 -3.07 0.84 -13.78
CA ALA A 149 -4.10 -0.04 -14.33
C ALA A 149 -3.85 -0.33 -15.82
N ALA A 150 -3.53 0.72 -16.60
CA ALA A 150 -3.24 0.59 -18.03
C ALA A 150 -2.00 -0.26 -18.29
N LEU A 151 -0.91 -0.05 -17.55
CA LEU A 151 0.32 -0.85 -17.67
C LEU A 151 0.08 -2.31 -17.28
N SER A 152 -0.65 -2.56 -16.19
CA SER A 152 -1.00 -3.93 -15.80
C SER A 152 -1.82 -4.63 -16.90
N LEU A 153 -2.81 -3.94 -17.49
CA LEU A 153 -3.59 -4.47 -18.60
C LEU A 153 -2.73 -4.72 -19.85
N LEU A 154 -1.88 -3.77 -20.24
CA LEU A 154 -1.00 -3.91 -21.40
C LEU A 154 -0.05 -5.10 -21.23
N LEU A 155 0.55 -5.25 -20.06
CA LEU A 155 1.42 -6.39 -19.77
C LEU A 155 0.64 -7.70 -19.72
N ALA A 156 -0.60 -7.70 -19.24
CA ALA A 156 -1.44 -8.89 -19.22
C ALA A 156 -1.85 -9.37 -20.63
N VAL A 157 -1.96 -8.45 -21.60
CA VAL A 157 -2.39 -8.74 -22.97
C VAL A 157 -1.20 -9.03 -23.90
N TYR A 158 -0.11 -8.27 -23.77
CA TYR A 158 0.97 -8.27 -24.77
C TYR A 158 2.30 -8.83 -24.26
N ALA A 159 2.48 -8.96 -22.94
CA ALA A 159 3.74 -9.41 -22.38
C ALA A 159 3.62 -10.82 -21.80
N PRO A 160 4.73 -11.59 -21.79
CA PRO A 160 4.81 -12.83 -21.03
C PRO A 160 4.40 -12.64 -19.57
N PHE A 161 3.82 -13.68 -18.96
CA PHE A 161 3.32 -13.68 -17.59
C PHE A 161 4.35 -13.15 -16.59
N GLU A 162 5.64 -13.42 -16.80
CA GLU A 162 6.72 -13.00 -15.92
C GLU A 162 6.86 -11.48 -15.86
N TRP A 163 6.68 -10.77 -16.98
CA TRP A 163 6.77 -9.31 -17.02
C TRP A 163 5.61 -8.63 -16.31
N TRP A 164 4.39 -9.15 -16.51
CA TRP A 164 3.22 -8.71 -15.77
C TRP A 164 3.41 -8.93 -14.26
N SER A 165 3.87 -10.13 -13.91
CA SER A 165 4.11 -10.54 -12.53
C SER A 165 5.15 -9.64 -11.85
N LEU A 166 6.30 -9.42 -12.48
CA LEU A 166 7.36 -8.52 -12.01
C LEU A 166 6.85 -7.08 -11.83
N PHE A 167 6.01 -6.60 -12.75
CA PHE A 167 5.44 -5.27 -12.64
C PHE A 167 4.55 -5.11 -11.42
N VAL A 168 3.55 -6.00 -11.27
CA VAL A 168 2.54 -5.90 -10.20
C VAL A 168 3.16 -6.14 -8.82
N ASN A 169 4.08 -7.09 -8.70
CA ASN A 169 4.57 -7.53 -7.39
C ASN A 169 5.88 -6.83 -6.96
N VAL A 170 6.69 -6.35 -7.91
CA VAL A 170 7.98 -5.72 -7.61
C VAL A 170 7.99 -4.25 -7.99
N LEU A 171 7.73 -3.89 -9.26
CA LEU A 171 7.90 -2.51 -9.73
C LEU A 171 6.84 -1.54 -9.20
N MET A 172 5.66 -2.02 -8.83
CA MET A 172 4.61 -1.17 -8.26
C MET A 172 5.07 -0.48 -6.96
N TRP A 173 5.83 -1.17 -6.10
CA TRP A 173 6.33 -0.61 -4.84
C TRP A 173 7.28 0.58 -4.99
N PRO A 174 8.40 0.50 -5.75
CA PRO A 174 9.28 1.65 -5.97
C PRO A 174 8.57 2.75 -6.76
N LEU A 175 7.62 2.45 -7.64
CA LEU A 175 6.85 3.48 -8.34
C LEU A 175 5.95 4.26 -7.39
N ILE A 176 5.29 3.59 -6.44
CA ILE A 176 4.55 4.25 -5.35
C ILE A 176 5.50 5.08 -4.49
N GLY A 177 6.66 4.52 -4.13
CA GLY A 177 7.70 5.24 -3.39
C GLY A 177 8.20 6.49 -4.12
N LEU A 178 8.39 6.40 -5.44
CA LEU A 178 8.78 7.51 -6.29
C LEU A 178 7.68 8.58 -6.36
N MET A 179 6.42 8.18 -6.39
CA MET A 179 5.28 9.11 -6.33
C MET A 179 5.29 9.91 -5.03
N PHE A 180 5.51 9.24 -3.89
CA PHE A 180 5.67 9.93 -2.60
C PHE A 180 6.92 10.82 -2.55
N ALA A 181 8.03 10.39 -3.14
CA ALA A 181 9.25 11.18 -3.22
C ALA A 181 9.03 12.43 -4.08
N ALA A 182 8.36 12.30 -5.22
CA ALA A 182 8.00 13.40 -6.09
C ALA A 182 7.09 14.41 -5.37
N GLU A 183 6.07 13.94 -4.65
CA GLU A 183 5.22 14.78 -3.81
C GLU A 183 6.04 15.55 -2.76
N TRP A 184 6.98 14.87 -2.08
CA TRP A 184 7.84 15.49 -1.08
C TRP A 184 8.76 16.55 -1.69
N ILE A 185 9.36 16.28 -2.85
CA ILE A 185 10.24 17.23 -3.55
C ILE A 185 9.45 18.46 -3.99
N VAL A 186 8.30 18.27 -4.66
CA VAL A 186 7.46 19.37 -5.14
C VAL A 186 7.01 20.23 -3.96
N ARG A 187 6.64 19.63 -2.83
CA ARG A 187 6.33 20.37 -1.60
C ARG A 187 7.53 21.17 -1.10
N ARG A 188 8.71 20.55 -1.00
CA ARG A 188 9.91 21.20 -0.43
C ARG A 188 10.36 22.39 -1.25
N ILE A 189 10.23 22.32 -2.58
CA ILE A 189 10.66 23.37 -3.50
C ILE A 189 9.57 24.45 -3.63
N GLY A 190 8.32 24.06 -3.87
CA GLY A 190 7.24 24.98 -4.18
C GLY A 190 6.56 25.60 -2.96
N PHE A 191 6.56 24.91 -1.82
CA PHE A 191 5.79 25.31 -0.64
C PHE A 191 6.52 25.05 0.70
N PRO A 192 7.74 25.58 0.89
CA PRO A 192 8.53 25.34 2.09
C PRO A 192 7.89 25.88 3.39
N SER A 193 7.01 26.88 3.28
CA SER A 193 6.31 27.52 4.41
C SER A 193 5.02 26.80 4.83
N LEU A 194 4.52 25.84 4.05
CA LEU A 194 3.27 25.14 4.36
C LEU A 194 3.50 23.96 5.32
N PRO A 195 2.54 23.67 6.22
CA PRO A 195 2.65 22.53 7.11
C PRO A 195 2.77 21.22 6.34
N PRO A 196 3.39 20.20 6.94
CA PRO A 196 3.41 18.88 6.35
C PRO A 196 1.99 18.31 6.30
N HIS A 197 1.61 17.81 5.13
CA HIS A 197 0.30 17.21 4.85
C HIS A 197 0.45 15.98 3.93
N THR A 198 1.68 15.48 3.79
CA THR A 198 1.96 14.28 3.01
C THR A 198 1.23 13.10 3.66
N PRO A 199 0.73 12.11 2.90
CA PRO A 199 0.05 10.95 3.47
C PRO A 199 0.92 10.21 4.50
N LEU A 200 2.25 10.20 4.31
CA LEU A 200 3.21 9.69 5.30
C LEU A 200 3.17 10.46 6.63
N TYR A 201 3.05 11.78 6.58
CA TYR A 201 2.92 12.61 7.78
C TYR A 201 1.61 12.34 8.53
N ILE A 202 0.52 12.17 7.79
CA ILE A 202 -0.80 11.91 8.36
C ILE A 202 -0.86 10.51 8.97
N ALA A 203 -0.30 9.50 8.28
CA ALA A 203 -0.13 8.16 8.85
C ALA A 203 0.73 8.20 10.13
N ALA A 204 1.84 8.95 10.13
CA ALA A 204 2.67 9.13 11.32
C ALA A 204 1.91 9.81 12.47
N ARG A 205 1.06 10.80 12.19
CA ARG A 205 0.21 11.47 13.17
C ARG A 205 -0.87 10.57 13.74
N ILE A 206 -1.55 9.77 12.91
CA ILE A 206 -2.57 8.82 13.37
C ILE A 206 -1.93 7.82 14.35
N VAL A 207 -0.76 7.28 14.01
CA VAL A 207 0.01 6.38 14.89
C VAL A 207 0.43 7.09 16.18
N ALA A 208 0.86 8.35 16.10
CA ALA A 208 1.24 9.14 17.27
C ALA A 208 0.04 9.50 18.17
N TYR A 209 -1.13 9.76 17.57
CA TYR A 209 -2.37 10.09 18.28
C TYR A 209 -2.92 8.87 19.02
N GLN A 210 -2.94 7.69 18.37
CA GLN A 210 -3.33 6.43 19.03
C GLN A 210 -2.46 6.12 20.26
N ARG A 211 -1.16 6.43 20.21
CA ARG A 211 -0.26 6.25 21.36
C ARG A 211 -0.56 7.18 22.54
N ARG A 212 -1.19 8.33 22.32
CA ARG A 212 -1.55 9.29 23.38
C ARG A 212 -2.87 8.97 24.06
N LEU A 213 -3.78 8.25 23.40
CA LEU A 213 -5.10 7.90 23.93
C LEU A 213 -5.12 6.63 24.79
N VAL A 214 -4.06 5.82 24.79
CA VAL A 214 -3.92 4.70 25.73
C VAL A 214 -3.36 5.27 27.05
N PRO A 215 -4.17 5.42 28.11
CA PRO A 215 -3.67 5.94 29.38
C PRO A 215 -2.63 4.96 29.92
N ALA A 216 -1.56 5.46 30.52
CA ALA A 216 -0.70 4.61 31.33
C ALA A 216 -1.58 4.00 32.44
N GLU A 217 -1.60 2.68 32.53
CA GLU A 217 -2.25 1.94 33.63
C GLU A 217 -1.83 2.60 34.95
N PRO A 218 -2.76 3.07 35.80
CA PRO A 218 -2.39 3.68 37.06
C PRO A 218 -1.62 2.66 37.88
N ASP A 219 -0.45 3.08 38.37
CA ASP A 219 0.48 2.25 39.10
C ASP A 219 -0.23 1.59 40.29
N SER A 220 -0.46 0.29 40.21
CA SER A 220 -1.14 -0.50 41.24
C SER A 220 -0.26 -0.74 42.48
N SER A 221 0.90 -0.09 42.57
CA SER A 221 1.83 -0.18 43.70
C SER A 221 1.59 0.85 44.82
N ALA A 222 0.54 1.67 44.72
CA ALA A 222 0.17 2.66 45.73
C ALA A 222 -1.06 2.25 46.59
N ARG A 223 -1.22 0.97 46.92
CA ARG A 223 -2.15 0.49 47.94
C ARG A 223 -1.50 -0.54 48.84
#